data_AF-B4R748-F1
#
_entry.id   AF-B4R748-F1
#
_cell.length_a   1.000
_cell.length_b   1.000
_cell.length_c   1.000
_cell.angle_alpha   90.00
_cell.angle_beta   90.00
_cell.angle_gamma   90.00
#
_symmetry.space_group_name_H-M   'P 1'
#
loop_
_entity.id
_entity.type
_entity.pdbx_description
1 polymer ?
#
loop_
_entity_poly.entity_id
_entity_poly.type
_entity_poly.pdbx_seq_one_letter_code
_entity_poly.pdbx_strand_id
1 'polypeptide(L)'
;MFACIGLYGMTLDDLKAKPLTGWRKQMQCMTARGMRMVYTFGSFHYVTMKGRAATAKEAPILVVAPHSSYVDSILVVASGPPSIVAKRETADIPLLGKIINYAQPIYVQREDPNSRQNTIRDIVDRARSTDDWPQVVIFAEGTCTNRTALIKFKPGAFYPGVPVQPVLLKYPNKYDTFTWTWDGPGVLRLLWLTMTQFYNRCEIEYLPVYTPSEDEVADANLYANNVREVMAKALGVPTSDYSFEDVIVMSRARDMKIPFPGDIVEIERTMEKLGLIESQRDAELCKGFLRLANTDRLDIITFGELLQVDLKNTHLHKLFALLDHRRAGTVSLKSFLLCSLFCKLKNSDLLTFLRALIHVI
;
A
#
# COMPACT_ATOMS: atom_id res chain seq x y z
N MET A 1 19.04 -21.18 -12.01
CA MET A 1 20.34 -21.87 -12.04
C MET A 1 21.44 -21.03 -11.41
N PHE A 2 21.77 -19.85 -11.95
CA PHE A 2 22.83 -18.96 -11.41
C PHE A 2 22.68 -18.62 -9.92
N ALA A 3 21.46 -18.28 -9.46
CA ALA A 3 21.20 -18.04 -8.04
C ALA A 3 21.52 -19.25 -7.14
N CYS A 4 21.24 -20.48 -7.60
CA CYS A 4 21.56 -21.69 -6.83
C CYS A 4 23.07 -21.88 -6.68
N ILE A 5 23.84 -21.55 -7.73
CA ILE A 5 25.31 -21.66 -7.74
C ILE A 5 25.91 -20.59 -6.84
N GLY A 6 25.44 -19.34 -6.96
CA GLY A 6 25.92 -18.22 -6.15
C GLY A 6 25.64 -18.35 -4.65
N LEU A 7 24.53 -19.00 -4.30
CA LEU A 7 24.13 -19.29 -2.92
C LEU A 7 24.77 -20.57 -2.34
N TYR A 8 25.55 -21.31 -3.13
CA TYR A 8 26.15 -22.55 -2.65
C TYR A 8 27.06 -22.28 -1.44
N GLY A 9 26.77 -22.98 -0.34
CA GLY A 9 27.49 -22.86 0.94
C GLY A 9 27.20 -21.57 1.72
N MET A 10 26.15 -20.80 1.39
CA MET A 10 25.74 -19.61 2.15
C MET A 10 24.47 -19.85 2.95
N THR A 11 24.45 -19.34 4.18
CA THR A 11 23.24 -19.25 5.00
C THR A 11 22.50 -17.94 4.75
N LEU A 12 21.25 -17.84 5.21
CA LEU A 12 20.51 -16.57 5.18
C LEU A 12 21.14 -15.49 6.06
N ASP A 13 21.81 -15.88 7.14
CA ASP A 13 22.46 -14.95 8.04
C ASP A 13 23.73 -14.37 7.41
N ASP A 14 24.48 -15.18 6.65
CA ASP A 14 25.63 -14.70 5.86
C ASP A 14 25.21 -13.64 4.84
N LEU A 15 24.07 -13.86 4.17
CA LEU A 15 23.51 -12.93 3.18
C LEU A 15 22.99 -11.63 3.81
N LYS A 16 22.60 -11.66 5.08
CA LYS A 16 22.17 -10.48 5.82
C LYS A 16 23.34 -9.70 6.41
N ALA A 17 24.42 -10.38 6.77
CA ALA A 17 25.54 -9.80 7.49
C ALA A 17 26.40 -8.88 6.60
N LYS A 18 26.67 -9.25 5.34
CA LYS A 18 27.59 -8.51 4.46
C LYS A 18 27.14 -8.53 2.99
N PRO A 19 27.50 -7.51 2.19
CA PRO A 19 27.21 -7.52 0.76
C PRO A 19 27.99 -8.63 0.04
N LEU A 20 27.40 -9.19 -1.03
CA LEU A 20 28.07 -10.17 -1.87
C LEU A 20 29.26 -9.55 -2.61
N THR A 21 30.40 -10.25 -2.59
CA THR A 21 31.65 -9.81 -3.24
C THR A 21 32.21 -10.87 -4.20
N GLY A 22 33.17 -10.46 -5.03
CA GLY A 22 33.89 -11.37 -5.94
C GLY A 22 33.00 -12.09 -6.96
N TRP A 23 33.26 -13.38 -7.16
CA TRP A 23 32.53 -14.21 -8.14
C TRP A 23 31.03 -14.34 -7.82
N ARG A 24 30.64 -14.22 -6.53
CA ARG A 24 29.22 -14.24 -6.13
C ARG A 24 28.50 -12.98 -6.58
N LYS A 25 29.14 -11.82 -6.58
CA LYS A 25 28.55 -10.59 -7.17
C LYS A 25 28.39 -10.74 -8.68
N GLN A 26 29.36 -11.35 -9.37
CA GLN A 26 29.27 -11.61 -10.82
C GLN A 26 28.10 -12.56 -11.15
N MET A 27 27.92 -13.62 -10.37
CA MET A 27 26.79 -14.56 -10.54
C MET A 27 25.43 -13.88 -10.26
N GLN A 28 25.37 -12.87 -9.39
CA GLN A 28 24.18 -12.05 -9.16
C GLN A 28 23.81 -11.25 -10.41
N CYS A 29 24.80 -10.62 -11.05
CA CYS A 29 24.62 -9.94 -12.33
C CYS A 29 24.15 -10.90 -13.44
N MET A 30 24.68 -12.13 -13.48
CA MET A 30 24.22 -13.16 -14.43
C MET A 30 22.76 -13.57 -14.17
N THR A 31 22.36 -13.64 -12.89
CA THR A 31 20.97 -13.90 -12.51
C THR A 31 20.05 -12.78 -12.99
N ALA A 32 20.44 -11.52 -12.82
CA ALA A 32 19.68 -10.36 -13.31
C ALA A 32 19.54 -10.36 -14.84
N ARG A 33 20.61 -10.70 -15.58
CA ARG A 33 20.54 -10.91 -17.05
C ARG A 33 19.60 -12.05 -17.42
N GLY A 34 19.60 -13.15 -16.66
CA GLY A 34 18.63 -14.23 -16.80
C GLY A 34 17.20 -13.76 -16.64
N MET A 35 16.92 -12.97 -15.60
CA MET A 35 15.61 -12.35 -15.39
C MET A 35 15.22 -11.41 -16.54
N ARG A 36 16.17 -10.62 -17.07
CA ARG A 36 15.93 -9.77 -18.26
C ARG A 36 15.41 -10.60 -19.41
N MET A 37 16.07 -11.72 -19.71
CA MET A 37 15.66 -12.61 -20.79
C MET A 37 14.25 -13.15 -20.56
N VAL A 38 13.92 -13.56 -19.33
CA VAL A 38 12.55 -14.02 -18.99
C VAL A 38 11.51 -12.95 -19.31
N TYR A 39 11.72 -11.68 -18.94
CA TYR A 39 10.79 -10.60 -19.27
C TYR A 39 10.72 -10.30 -20.77
N THR A 40 11.86 -10.30 -21.46
CA THR A 40 11.91 -10.11 -22.91
C THR A 40 11.11 -11.19 -23.64
N PHE A 41 11.32 -12.47 -23.32
CA PHE A 41 10.51 -13.55 -23.91
C PHE A 41 9.07 -13.58 -23.38
N GLY A 42 8.82 -13.01 -22.20
CA GLY A 42 7.52 -12.87 -21.56
C GLY A 42 6.74 -11.61 -21.94
N SER A 43 6.88 -11.12 -23.18
CA SER A 43 6.19 -9.95 -23.79
C SER A 43 6.74 -8.54 -23.50
N PHE A 44 7.72 -8.38 -22.61
CA PHE A 44 8.34 -7.08 -22.31
C PHE A 44 9.63 -6.89 -23.11
N HIS A 45 9.50 -6.87 -24.44
CA HIS A 45 10.64 -6.79 -25.38
C HIS A 45 11.46 -5.51 -25.20
N TYR A 46 10.78 -4.38 -25.00
CA TYR A 46 11.38 -3.06 -24.87
C TYR A 46 10.95 -2.43 -23.55
N VAL A 47 11.95 -2.07 -22.74
CA VAL A 47 11.76 -1.28 -21.52
C VAL A 47 12.43 0.07 -21.77
N THR A 48 11.63 1.12 -21.80
CA THR A 48 12.12 2.49 -21.99
C THR A 48 12.67 3.00 -20.67
N MET A 49 13.89 3.53 -20.69
CA MET A 49 14.55 4.11 -19.52
C MET A 49 14.64 5.62 -19.72
N LYS A 50 14.15 6.40 -18.75
CA LYS A 50 14.22 7.87 -18.75
C LYS A 50 14.92 8.36 -17.49
N GLY A 51 15.67 9.46 -17.61
CA GLY A 51 16.45 10.01 -16.50
C GLY A 51 17.73 9.22 -16.20
N ARG A 52 18.43 9.62 -15.13
CA ARG A 52 19.69 9.02 -14.69
C ARG A 52 19.47 8.18 -13.44
N ALA A 53 19.81 6.90 -13.49
CA ALA A 53 19.89 6.08 -12.28
C ALA A 53 21.03 6.58 -11.38
N ALA A 54 20.70 6.87 -10.13
CA ALA A 54 21.66 7.25 -9.10
C ALA A 54 22.42 6.02 -8.61
N THR A 55 23.66 6.21 -8.20
CA THR A 55 24.45 5.17 -7.55
C THR A 55 23.96 4.92 -6.12
N ALA A 56 24.32 3.77 -5.53
CA ALA A 56 24.02 3.47 -4.13
C ALA A 56 24.55 4.52 -3.14
N LYS A 57 25.65 5.20 -3.49
CA LYS A 57 26.24 6.28 -2.68
C LYS A 57 25.46 7.58 -2.77
N GLU A 58 24.88 7.88 -3.93
CA GLU A 58 24.07 9.09 -4.13
C GLU A 58 22.67 8.95 -3.52
N ALA A 59 22.07 7.75 -3.65
CA ALA A 59 20.79 7.43 -3.07
C ALA A 59 20.74 5.93 -2.72
N PRO A 60 20.94 5.53 -1.45
CA PRO A 60 20.94 4.12 -1.07
C PRO A 60 19.56 3.45 -1.22
N ILE A 61 18.49 4.25 -1.32
CA ILE A 61 17.11 3.76 -1.43
C ILE A 61 16.48 4.26 -2.73
N LEU A 62 15.87 3.34 -3.48
CA LEU A 62 15.00 3.63 -4.61
C LEU A 62 13.54 3.51 -4.15
N VAL A 63 12.81 4.64 -4.16
CA VAL A 63 11.37 4.66 -3.85
C VAL A 63 10.60 4.50 -5.15
N VAL A 64 9.90 3.39 -5.32
CA VAL A 64 9.24 3.03 -6.59
C VAL A 64 7.73 3.18 -6.48
N ALA A 65 7.12 3.86 -7.45
CA ALA A 65 5.66 4.00 -7.54
C ALA A 65 5.19 4.22 -8.99
N PRO A 66 3.92 3.93 -9.31
CA PRO A 66 2.99 3.17 -8.47
C PRO A 66 3.42 1.70 -8.35
N HIS A 67 3.07 1.05 -7.25
CA HIS A 67 3.16 -0.40 -7.14
C HIS A 67 1.85 -0.97 -7.66
N SER A 68 1.86 -1.72 -8.74
CA SER A 68 0.63 -2.14 -9.41
C SER A 68 0.59 -3.61 -9.81
N SER A 69 1.74 -4.27 -9.86
CA SER A 69 1.81 -5.59 -10.46
C SER A 69 2.91 -6.48 -9.90
N TYR A 70 2.70 -7.78 -10.06
CA TYR A 70 3.75 -8.79 -9.96
C TYR A 70 4.89 -8.54 -10.96
N VAL A 71 4.62 -7.86 -12.10
CA VAL A 71 5.65 -7.51 -13.08
C VAL A 71 6.52 -6.32 -12.69
N ASP A 72 6.22 -5.60 -11.60
CA ASP A 72 7.02 -4.46 -11.15
C ASP A 72 8.45 -4.87 -10.78
N SER A 73 8.67 -6.16 -10.50
CA SER A 73 9.98 -6.78 -10.37
C SER A 73 10.84 -6.69 -11.65
N ILE A 74 10.29 -6.22 -12.77
CA ILE A 74 11.06 -5.81 -13.97
C ILE A 74 12.10 -4.72 -13.65
N LEU A 75 11.93 -3.94 -12.58
CA LEU A 75 12.93 -2.97 -12.15
C LEU A 75 14.26 -3.63 -11.74
N VAL A 76 14.23 -4.89 -11.29
CA VAL A 76 15.43 -5.72 -10.99
C VAL A 76 16.34 -5.87 -12.21
N VAL A 77 15.77 -5.72 -13.40
CA VAL A 77 16.48 -5.87 -14.67
C VAL A 77 17.14 -4.56 -15.14
N ALA A 78 16.67 -3.42 -14.63
CA ALA A 78 16.97 -2.10 -15.17
C ALA A 78 18.11 -1.36 -14.42
N SER A 79 18.26 -1.62 -13.12
CA SER A 79 19.21 -0.89 -12.24
C SER A 79 20.41 -1.73 -11.76
N GLY A 80 20.59 -2.96 -12.26
CA GLY A 80 21.40 -3.98 -11.58
C GLY A 80 20.59 -4.67 -10.46
N PRO A 81 21.07 -5.79 -9.88
CA PRO A 81 20.31 -6.56 -8.89
C PRO A 81 20.11 -5.75 -7.60
N PRO A 82 18.94 -5.15 -7.36
CA PRO A 82 18.71 -4.35 -6.19
C PRO A 82 18.35 -5.27 -5.01
N SER A 83 18.61 -4.80 -3.81
CA SER A 83 17.97 -5.38 -2.63
C SER A 83 16.49 -5.01 -2.64
N ILE A 84 15.61 -5.95 -2.31
CA ILE A 84 14.16 -5.69 -2.24
C ILE A 84 13.65 -5.90 -0.81
N VAL A 85 12.62 -5.15 -0.44
CA VAL A 85 11.83 -5.47 0.76
C VAL A 85 10.77 -6.50 0.37
N ALA A 86 10.87 -7.72 0.90
CA ALA A 86 10.01 -8.84 0.52
C ALA A 86 9.32 -9.47 1.73
N LYS A 87 8.11 -10.02 1.49
CA LYS A 87 7.40 -10.84 2.48
C LYS A 87 8.20 -12.10 2.79
N ARG A 88 8.31 -12.52 4.06
CA ARG A 88 9.13 -13.67 4.45
C ARG A 88 8.76 -14.95 3.73
N GLU A 89 7.47 -15.17 3.49
CA GLU A 89 6.90 -16.35 2.85
C GLU A 89 7.38 -16.50 1.38
N THR A 90 7.79 -15.40 0.75
CA THR A 90 8.35 -15.45 -0.63
C THR A 90 9.68 -16.18 -0.71
N ALA A 91 10.40 -16.30 0.42
CA ALA A 91 11.64 -17.05 0.50
C ALA A 91 11.44 -18.57 0.34
N ASP A 92 10.24 -19.07 0.66
CA ASP A 92 9.93 -20.49 0.71
C ASP A 92 9.42 -21.00 -0.66
N ILE A 93 9.16 -20.10 -1.60
CA ILE A 93 8.72 -20.46 -2.95
C ILE A 93 9.87 -21.17 -3.69
N PRO A 94 9.68 -22.41 -4.19
CA PRO A 94 10.72 -23.12 -4.92
C PRO A 94 11.25 -22.30 -6.10
N LEU A 95 12.59 -22.28 -6.26
CA LEU A 95 13.34 -21.52 -7.28
C LEU A 95 13.23 -19.98 -7.16
N LEU A 96 12.04 -19.41 -7.02
CA LEU A 96 11.83 -17.97 -6.86
C LEU A 96 12.44 -17.46 -5.55
N GLY A 97 12.24 -18.18 -4.45
CA GLY A 97 12.84 -17.85 -3.16
C GLY A 97 14.37 -17.82 -3.21
N LYS A 98 15.01 -18.66 -4.02
CA LYS A 98 16.47 -18.62 -4.23
C LYS A 98 16.91 -17.37 -4.99
N ILE A 99 16.15 -16.93 -6.00
CA ILE A 99 16.43 -15.68 -6.72
C ILE A 99 16.26 -14.48 -5.78
N ILE A 100 15.18 -14.48 -4.99
CA ILE A 100 14.89 -13.43 -4.00
C ILE A 100 15.99 -13.37 -2.94
N ASN A 101 16.35 -14.50 -2.32
CA ASN A 101 17.45 -14.57 -1.34
C ASN A 101 18.77 -14.04 -1.90
N TYR A 102 19.04 -14.33 -3.17
CA TYR A 102 20.28 -13.91 -3.82
C TYR A 102 20.33 -12.40 -4.14
N ALA A 103 19.18 -11.73 -4.14
CA ALA A 103 19.09 -10.27 -4.15
C ALA A 103 19.41 -9.63 -2.79
N GLN A 104 19.72 -10.43 -1.76
CA GLN A 104 19.94 -9.99 -0.37
C GLN A 104 18.77 -9.12 0.12
N PRO A 105 17.54 -9.66 0.23
CA PRO A 105 16.36 -8.86 0.54
C PRO A 105 16.33 -8.45 2.02
N ILE A 106 15.52 -7.46 2.35
CA ILE A 106 15.08 -7.22 3.72
C ILE A 106 13.73 -7.90 3.87
N TYR A 107 13.65 -8.88 4.77
CA TYR A 107 12.40 -9.62 4.98
C TYR A 107 11.51 -8.92 5.98
N VAL A 108 10.23 -8.75 5.62
CA VAL A 108 9.19 -8.24 6.51
C VAL A 108 8.17 -9.33 6.81
N GLN A 109 7.81 -9.51 8.09
CA GLN A 109 6.62 -10.26 8.50
C GLN A 109 5.58 -9.21 8.91
N ARG A 110 4.47 -9.14 8.17
CA ARG A 110 3.52 -8.02 8.33
C ARG A 110 2.58 -8.24 9.52
N GLU A 111 2.43 -9.49 9.92
CA GLU A 111 1.58 -10.03 10.97
C GLU A 111 2.23 -9.90 12.37
N ASP A 112 3.56 -9.75 12.44
CA ASP A 112 4.29 -9.54 13.69
C ASP A 112 4.65 -8.05 13.87
N PRO A 113 4.08 -7.35 14.87
CA PRO A 113 4.41 -5.96 15.17
C PRO A 113 5.91 -5.73 15.44
N ASN A 114 6.59 -6.69 16.06
CA ASN A 114 8.03 -6.60 16.36
C ASN A 114 8.87 -6.74 15.09
N SER A 115 8.40 -7.51 14.10
CA SER A 115 9.07 -7.67 12.80
C SER A 115 9.14 -6.36 12.01
N ARG A 116 8.16 -5.47 12.13
CA ARG A 116 8.18 -4.15 11.47
C ARG A 116 9.32 -3.28 11.98
N GLN A 117 9.56 -3.26 13.29
CA GLN A 117 10.66 -2.50 13.89
C GLN A 117 12.02 -3.06 13.46
N ASN A 118 12.16 -4.39 13.42
CA ASN A 118 13.36 -5.04 12.91
C ASN A 118 13.61 -4.71 11.44
N THR A 119 12.56 -4.71 10.60
CA THR A 119 12.64 -4.33 9.19
C THR A 119 13.12 -2.88 9.04
N ILE A 120 12.60 -1.95 9.85
CA ILE A 120 13.04 -0.55 9.83
C ILE A 120 14.52 -0.46 10.22
N ARG A 121 14.95 -1.17 11.27
CA ARG A 121 16.36 -1.21 11.67
C ARG A 121 17.25 -1.71 10.54
N ASP A 122 16.87 -2.82 9.89
CA ASP A 122 17.63 -3.38 8.77
C ASP A 122 17.72 -2.41 7.58
N ILE A 123 16.65 -1.64 7.30
CA ILE A 123 16.66 -0.58 6.27
C ILE A 123 17.63 0.52 6.67
N VAL A 124 17.57 1.00 7.92
CA VAL A 124 18.46 2.07 8.44
C VAL A 124 19.92 1.63 8.38
N ASP A 125 20.23 0.43 8.85
CA ASP A 125 21.58 -0.12 8.89
C ASP A 125 22.16 -0.23 7.49
N ARG A 126 21.39 -0.73 6.51
CA ARG A 126 21.84 -0.82 5.11
C ARG A 126 22.00 0.54 4.46
N ALA A 127 21.06 1.44 4.69
CA ALA A 127 21.06 2.74 4.04
C ALA A 127 22.17 3.68 4.56
N ARG A 128 22.62 3.46 5.80
CA ARG A 128 23.71 4.23 6.44
C ARG A 128 25.06 3.51 6.45
N SER A 129 25.11 2.27 5.95
CA SER A 129 26.34 1.48 5.92
C SER A 129 27.37 2.11 4.97
N THR A 130 28.65 1.99 5.34
CA THR A 130 29.79 2.32 4.46
C THR A 130 30.16 1.17 3.51
N ASP A 131 29.58 -0.02 3.72
CA ASP A 131 29.82 -1.18 2.87
C ASP A 131 29.12 -1.03 1.51
N ASP A 132 29.60 -1.75 0.50
CA ASP A 132 29.09 -1.71 -0.88
C ASP A 132 27.78 -2.52 -1.04
N TRP A 133 26.76 -2.17 -0.25
CA TRP A 133 25.43 -2.76 -0.35
C TRP A 133 24.73 -2.36 -1.66
N PRO A 134 23.98 -3.28 -2.29
CA PRO A 134 23.07 -2.91 -3.37
C PRO A 134 21.99 -1.94 -2.86
N GLN A 135 21.54 -1.04 -3.72
CA GLN A 135 20.42 -0.14 -3.41
C GLN A 135 19.19 -0.93 -2.97
N VAL A 136 18.48 -0.40 -1.98
CA VAL A 136 17.23 -0.97 -1.49
C VAL A 136 16.06 -0.39 -2.27
N VAL A 137 15.33 -1.24 -2.99
CA VAL A 137 14.10 -0.90 -3.69
C VAL A 137 12.92 -1.08 -2.74
N ILE A 138 12.14 -0.01 -2.56
CA ILE A 138 10.97 0.01 -1.70
C ILE A 138 9.77 0.57 -2.46
N PHE A 139 8.70 -0.21 -2.53
CA PHE A 139 7.39 0.25 -2.97
C PHE A 139 6.64 0.84 -1.78
N ALA A 140 6.70 2.16 -1.64
CA ALA A 140 6.22 2.86 -0.44
C ALA A 140 4.70 2.75 -0.24
N GLU A 141 3.91 2.43 -1.29
CA GLU A 141 2.48 2.12 -1.16
C GLU A 141 2.20 0.90 -0.26
N GLY A 142 3.15 -0.05 -0.18
CA GLY A 142 3.03 -1.25 0.65
C GLY A 142 2.03 -2.29 0.15
N THR A 143 1.32 -2.02 -0.95
CA THR A 143 0.39 -2.90 -1.65
C THR A 143 0.35 -2.55 -3.14
N CYS A 144 -0.18 -3.44 -3.97
CA CYS A 144 -0.46 -3.14 -5.37
C CYS A 144 -1.78 -2.36 -5.52
N THR A 145 -1.77 -1.32 -6.35
CA THR A 145 -2.86 -0.39 -6.64
C THR A 145 -3.17 -0.35 -8.14
N ASN A 146 -4.21 0.38 -8.53
CA ASN A 146 -4.68 0.49 -9.91
C ASN A 146 -4.01 1.63 -10.71
N ARG A 147 -3.03 2.35 -10.13
CA ARG A 147 -2.29 3.46 -10.75
C ARG A 147 -3.09 4.74 -11.03
N THR A 148 -4.36 4.84 -10.62
CA THR A 148 -5.16 6.06 -10.85
C THR A 148 -4.87 7.18 -9.86
N ALA A 149 -4.27 6.84 -8.71
CA ALA A 149 -3.79 7.77 -7.69
C ALA A 149 -2.63 7.11 -6.95
N LEU A 150 -1.74 7.90 -6.35
CA LEU A 150 -0.78 7.39 -5.37
C LEU A 150 -1.40 7.40 -3.97
N ILE A 151 -1.49 6.22 -3.36
CA ILE A 151 -2.02 6.09 -2.00
C ILE A 151 -1.00 6.59 -0.96
N LYS A 152 -1.39 6.62 0.32
CA LYS A 152 -0.51 7.04 1.40
C LYS A 152 0.75 6.17 1.45
N PHE A 153 1.91 6.81 1.36
CA PHE A 153 3.19 6.12 1.47
C PHE A 153 3.48 5.74 2.92
N LYS A 154 4.00 4.53 3.10
CA LYS A 154 4.50 4.05 4.40
C LYS A 154 5.87 4.69 4.68
N PRO A 155 6.13 5.14 5.91
CA PRO A 155 7.37 5.87 6.27
C PRO A 155 8.63 4.98 6.30
N GLY A 156 8.49 3.66 6.11
CA GLY A 156 9.58 2.68 6.21
C GLY A 156 10.85 3.04 5.43
N ALA A 157 10.69 3.54 4.20
CA ALA A 157 11.81 3.96 3.34
C ALA A 157 12.48 5.26 3.79
N PHE A 158 11.82 6.03 4.65
CA PHE A 158 12.15 7.42 4.95
C PHE A 158 12.73 7.60 6.36
N TYR A 159 12.51 6.65 7.27
CA TYR A 159 13.14 6.63 8.60
C TYR A 159 14.68 6.79 8.61
N PRO A 160 15.45 6.30 7.62
CA PRO A 160 16.89 6.51 7.63
C PRO A 160 17.32 7.97 7.48
N GLY A 161 16.45 8.87 7.00
CA GLY A 161 16.77 10.29 6.81
C GLY A 161 17.90 10.53 5.80
N VAL A 162 18.08 9.61 4.84
CA VAL A 162 19.09 9.70 3.78
C VAL A 162 18.45 10.08 2.45
N PRO A 163 19.22 10.52 1.43
CA PRO A 163 18.69 10.77 0.11
C PRO A 163 18.04 9.51 -0.50
N VAL A 164 16.89 9.70 -1.15
CA VAL A 164 16.21 8.65 -1.91
C VAL A 164 16.13 9.04 -3.38
N GLN A 165 16.07 8.06 -4.27
CA GLN A 165 15.73 8.33 -5.66
C GLN A 165 14.31 7.84 -5.96
N PRO A 166 13.37 8.74 -6.27
CA PRO A 166 12.06 8.35 -6.74
C PRO A 166 12.14 7.75 -8.16
N VAL A 167 11.50 6.62 -8.37
CA VAL A 167 11.44 5.93 -9.66
C VAL A 167 9.99 5.64 -10.03
N LEU A 168 9.61 6.07 -11.24
CA LEU A 168 8.26 5.90 -11.75
C LEU A 168 8.17 4.69 -12.67
N LEU A 169 7.18 3.83 -12.42
CA LEU A 169 6.80 2.75 -13.33
C LEU A 169 5.56 3.14 -14.13
N LYS A 170 5.68 3.15 -15.45
CA LYS A 170 4.57 3.43 -16.37
C LYS A 170 4.35 2.25 -17.28
N TYR A 171 3.10 1.81 -17.41
CA TYR A 171 2.72 0.78 -18.37
C TYR A 171 1.66 1.33 -19.32
N PRO A 172 2.06 2.04 -20.39
CA PRO A 172 1.17 2.67 -21.36
C PRO A 172 0.64 1.63 -22.36
N ASN A 173 -0.04 0.61 -21.84
CA ASN A 173 -0.62 -0.48 -22.62
C ASN A 173 -2.10 -0.23 -22.86
N LYS A 174 -2.57 -0.55 -24.07
CA LYS A 174 -3.99 -0.43 -24.44
C LYS A 174 -4.89 -1.31 -23.57
N TYR A 175 -4.41 -2.51 -23.26
CA TYR A 175 -5.08 -3.45 -22.36
C TYR A 175 -4.21 -3.63 -21.13
N ASP A 176 -4.85 -3.54 -19.96
CA ASP A 176 -4.21 -3.81 -18.69
C ASP A 176 -4.45 -5.27 -18.30
N THR A 177 -3.39 -6.08 -18.34
CA THR A 177 -3.45 -7.52 -18.08
C THR A 177 -2.62 -7.95 -16.88
N PHE A 178 -1.99 -7.00 -16.18
CA PHE A 178 -1.05 -7.30 -15.11
C PHE A 178 -1.31 -6.48 -13.84
N THR A 179 -2.15 -5.45 -13.85
CA THR A 179 -2.58 -4.78 -12.61
C THR A 179 -3.23 -5.78 -11.66
N TRP A 180 -2.61 -5.95 -10.50
CA TRP A 180 -2.98 -6.97 -9.50
C TRP A 180 -3.41 -6.28 -8.21
N THR A 181 -4.65 -5.80 -8.17
CA THR A 181 -5.24 -5.19 -6.98
C THR A 181 -5.90 -6.22 -6.07
N TRP A 182 -6.17 -5.83 -4.82
CA TRP A 182 -6.85 -6.66 -3.82
C TRP A 182 -8.18 -7.27 -4.29
N ASP A 183 -9.05 -6.45 -4.87
CA ASP A 183 -10.37 -6.86 -5.42
C ASP A 183 -10.27 -7.29 -6.91
N GLY A 184 -9.05 -7.52 -7.40
CA GLY A 184 -8.77 -7.82 -8.79
C GLY A 184 -8.73 -9.32 -9.12
N PRO A 185 -8.54 -9.68 -10.41
CA PRO A 185 -8.34 -11.06 -10.80
C PRO A 185 -7.09 -11.67 -10.14
N GLY A 186 -7.14 -12.99 -9.87
CA GLY A 186 -5.99 -13.71 -9.34
C GLY A 186 -4.79 -13.71 -10.30
N VAL A 187 -3.57 -13.79 -9.74
CA VAL A 187 -2.31 -13.68 -10.48
C VAL A 187 -2.18 -14.66 -11.65
N LEU A 188 -2.69 -15.89 -11.54
CA LEU A 188 -2.64 -16.88 -12.62
C LEU A 188 -3.50 -16.46 -13.82
N ARG A 189 -4.65 -15.84 -13.57
CA ARG A 189 -5.52 -15.30 -14.63
C ARG A 189 -4.86 -14.10 -15.30
N LEU A 190 -4.25 -13.20 -14.51
CA LEU A 190 -3.49 -12.07 -15.05
C LEU A 190 -2.30 -12.54 -15.88
N LEU A 191 -1.55 -13.53 -15.40
CA LEU A 191 -0.44 -14.13 -16.15
C LEU A 191 -0.91 -14.70 -17.48
N TRP A 192 -2.02 -15.45 -17.50
CA TRP A 192 -2.62 -15.95 -18.74
C TRP A 192 -2.97 -14.81 -19.70
N LEU A 193 -3.64 -13.75 -19.23
CA LEU A 193 -3.97 -12.59 -20.03
C LEU A 193 -2.74 -11.83 -20.52
N THR A 194 -1.68 -11.77 -19.72
CA THR A 194 -0.42 -11.13 -20.11
C THR A 194 0.25 -11.93 -21.23
N MET A 195 0.21 -13.27 -21.15
CA MET A 195 0.75 -14.16 -22.19
C MET A 195 -0.04 -14.12 -23.51
N THR A 196 -1.30 -13.70 -23.51
CA THR A 196 -2.06 -13.49 -24.77
C THR A 196 -1.70 -12.17 -25.46
N GLN A 197 -0.91 -11.29 -24.82
CA GLN A 197 -0.38 -10.09 -25.44
C GLN A 197 1.06 -10.32 -25.93
N PHE A 198 1.26 -10.20 -27.23
CA PHE A 198 2.60 -10.32 -27.84
C PHE A 198 3.58 -9.25 -27.36
N TYR A 199 3.09 -8.09 -26.93
CA TYR A 199 3.91 -6.98 -26.49
C TYR A 199 3.24 -6.17 -25.38
N ASN A 200 4.01 -5.95 -24.31
CA ASN A 200 3.70 -5.05 -23.21
C ASN A 200 4.81 -4.00 -23.08
N ARG A 201 4.41 -2.72 -23.12
CA ARG A 201 5.25 -1.55 -22.89
C ARG A 201 5.46 -1.36 -21.39
N CYS A 202 6.71 -1.07 -21.03
CA CYS A 202 7.10 -0.63 -19.70
C CYS A 202 8.06 0.54 -19.85
N GLU A 203 7.81 1.62 -19.11
CA GLU A 203 8.74 2.73 -18.98
C GLU A 203 9.14 2.87 -17.51
N ILE A 204 10.44 3.04 -17.30
CA ILE A 204 11.06 3.30 -16.01
C ILE A 204 11.66 4.70 -16.09
N GLU A 205 11.19 5.60 -15.23
CA GLU A 205 11.64 6.98 -15.20
C GLU A 205 12.27 7.29 -13.84
N TYR A 206 13.57 7.57 -13.85
CA TYR A 206 14.32 7.98 -12.66
C TYR A 206 14.18 9.49 -12.50
N LEU A 207 13.53 9.92 -11.42
CA LEU A 207 13.49 11.32 -11.04
C LEU A 207 14.84 11.75 -10.43
N PRO A 208 15.11 13.06 -10.33
CA PRO A 208 16.27 13.56 -9.59
C PRO A 208 16.31 12.99 -8.18
N VAL A 209 17.53 12.79 -7.65
CA VAL A 209 17.73 12.38 -6.26
C VAL A 209 17.08 13.40 -5.34
N TYR A 210 16.23 12.92 -4.44
CA TYR A 210 15.56 13.73 -3.44
C TYR A 210 16.39 13.68 -2.15
N THR A 211 16.88 14.84 -1.72
CA THR A 211 17.63 14.99 -0.46
C THR A 211 16.68 15.56 0.59
N PRO A 212 16.50 14.91 1.75
CA PRO A 212 15.56 15.39 2.75
C PRO A 212 16.03 16.68 3.42
N SER A 213 15.08 17.55 3.80
CA SER A 213 15.32 18.68 4.69
C SER A 213 15.47 18.23 6.16
N GLU A 214 15.90 19.14 7.05
CA GLU A 214 15.99 18.85 8.48
C GLU A 214 14.63 18.42 9.08
N ASP A 215 13.54 19.06 8.65
CA ASP A 215 12.18 18.71 9.07
C ASP A 215 11.76 17.31 8.58
N GLU A 216 12.15 16.94 7.36
CA GLU A 216 11.87 15.62 6.79
C GLU A 216 12.71 14.51 7.42
N VAL A 217 13.93 14.83 7.87
CA VAL A 217 14.74 13.91 8.67
C VAL A 217 14.11 13.69 10.05
N ALA A 218 13.48 14.71 10.63
CA ALA A 218 12.77 14.62 11.91
C ALA A 218 11.40 13.91 11.80
N ASP A 219 10.68 14.09 10.69
CA ASP A 219 9.37 13.47 10.43
C ASP A 219 9.37 12.65 9.13
N ALA A 220 9.53 11.34 9.28
CA ALA A 220 9.49 10.39 8.17
C ALA A 220 8.15 10.36 7.42
N ASN A 221 7.03 10.76 8.04
CA ASN A 221 5.74 10.86 7.34
C ASN A 221 5.71 12.11 6.45
N LEU A 222 6.24 13.23 6.92
CA LEU A 222 6.41 14.44 6.11
C LEU A 222 7.28 14.13 4.89
N TYR A 223 8.41 13.47 5.10
CA TYR A 223 9.31 13.05 4.01
C TYR A 223 8.58 12.13 3.01
N ALA A 224 7.86 11.13 3.50
CA ALA A 224 7.08 10.23 2.65
C ALA A 224 6.02 10.97 1.82
N ASN A 225 5.32 11.93 2.43
CA ASN A 225 4.31 12.74 1.77
C ASN A 225 4.90 13.63 0.69
N ASN A 226 6.00 14.33 0.97
CA ASN A 226 6.62 15.23 0.00
C ASN A 226 7.18 14.47 -1.21
N VAL A 227 7.82 13.31 -0.98
CA VAL A 227 8.28 12.44 -2.07
C VAL A 227 7.10 11.91 -2.88
N ARG A 228 6.01 11.51 -2.22
CA ARG A 228 4.77 11.09 -2.91
C ARG A 228 4.22 12.21 -3.80
N GLU A 229 4.18 13.46 -3.33
CA GLU A 229 3.68 14.60 -4.11
C GLU A 229 4.56 14.86 -5.35
N VAL A 230 5.89 14.78 -5.21
CA VAL A 230 6.82 14.89 -6.36
C VAL A 230 6.55 13.79 -7.39
N MET A 231 6.37 12.54 -6.95
CA MET A 231 6.08 11.42 -7.83
C MET A 231 4.70 11.54 -8.49
N ALA A 232 3.67 11.92 -7.74
CA ALA A 232 2.31 12.11 -8.23
C ALA A 232 2.25 13.21 -9.31
N LYS A 233 2.93 14.34 -9.08
CA LYS A 233 3.06 15.42 -10.05
C LYS A 233 3.75 14.97 -11.35
N ALA A 234 4.82 14.19 -11.25
CA ALA A 234 5.53 13.66 -12.42
C ALA A 234 4.77 12.54 -13.16
N LEU A 235 3.88 11.83 -12.47
CA LEU A 235 2.94 10.87 -13.06
C LEU A 235 1.71 11.55 -13.68
N GLY A 236 1.33 12.74 -13.21
CA GLY A 236 0.08 13.41 -13.59
C GLY A 236 -1.16 12.78 -12.96
N VAL A 237 -1.02 12.18 -11.76
CA VAL A 237 -2.12 11.53 -11.03
C VAL A 237 -2.35 12.20 -9.68
N PRO A 238 -3.56 12.18 -9.13
CA PRO A 238 -3.82 12.69 -7.79
C PRO A 238 -3.17 11.81 -6.71
N THR A 239 -3.08 12.37 -5.49
CA THR A 239 -2.76 11.61 -4.28
C THR A 239 -4.03 11.22 -3.53
N SER A 240 -3.94 10.17 -2.73
CA SER A 240 -5.02 9.63 -1.91
C SER A 240 -4.50 9.32 -0.51
N ASP A 241 -5.24 9.73 0.51
CA ASP A 241 -4.85 9.51 1.92
C ASP A 241 -5.26 8.13 2.45
N TYR A 242 -5.88 7.30 1.59
CA TYR A 242 -6.15 5.91 1.92
C TYR A 242 -4.87 5.09 2.03
N SER A 243 -4.86 4.10 2.92
CA SER A 243 -3.81 3.10 3.03
C SER A 243 -4.34 1.68 2.79
N PHE A 244 -3.45 0.70 2.77
CA PHE A 244 -3.84 -0.72 2.69
C PHE A 244 -4.70 -1.15 3.89
N GLU A 245 -4.42 -0.61 5.08
CA GLU A 245 -5.17 -0.88 6.29
C GLU A 245 -6.63 -0.42 6.17
N ASP A 246 -6.88 0.71 5.51
CA ASP A 246 -8.24 1.20 5.23
C ASP A 246 -9.04 0.19 4.35
N VAL A 247 -8.40 -0.43 3.36
CA VAL A 247 -9.03 -1.44 2.51
C VAL A 247 -9.44 -2.69 3.30
N ILE A 248 -8.63 -3.10 4.30
CA ILE A 248 -8.99 -4.20 5.20
C ILE A 248 -10.25 -3.85 6.00
N VAL A 249 -10.34 -2.62 6.50
CA VAL A 249 -11.52 -2.13 7.24
C VAL A 249 -12.76 -2.15 6.34
N MET A 250 -12.65 -1.64 5.10
CA MET A 250 -13.74 -1.64 4.11
C MET A 250 -14.20 -3.05 3.74
N SER A 251 -13.25 -3.98 3.48
CA SER A 251 -13.59 -5.38 3.16
C SER A 251 -14.33 -6.03 4.31
N ARG A 252 -13.89 -5.78 5.54
CA ARG A 252 -14.55 -6.32 6.72
C ARG A 252 -15.95 -5.73 6.92
N ALA A 253 -16.12 -4.43 6.70
CA ALA A 253 -17.44 -3.79 6.74
C ALA A 253 -18.39 -4.44 5.72
N ARG A 254 -17.89 -4.75 4.51
CA ARG A 254 -18.63 -5.47 3.47
C ARG A 254 -19.01 -6.88 3.91
N ASP A 255 -18.08 -7.66 4.46
CA ASP A 255 -18.34 -9.03 4.93
C ASP A 255 -19.37 -9.06 6.06
N MET A 256 -19.37 -8.03 6.90
CA MET A 256 -20.31 -7.84 8.00
C MET A 256 -21.63 -7.17 7.56
N LYS A 257 -21.80 -6.91 6.26
CA LYS A 257 -22.99 -6.27 5.66
C LYS A 257 -23.32 -4.90 6.27
N ILE A 258 -22.30 -4.17 6.71
CA ILE A 258 -22.45 -2.79 7.18
C ILE A 258 -22.85 -1.90 6.00
N PRO A 259 -23.78 -0.94 6.20
CA PRO A 259 -24.10 0.04 5.17
C PRO A 259 -22.87 0.83 4.73
N PHE A 260 -22.79 1.15 3.44
CA PHE A 260 -21.74 2.00 2.86
C PHE A 260 -20.31 1.51 3.17
N PRO A 261 -19.98 0.24 2.89
CA PRO A 261 -18.67 -0.31 3.28
C PRO A 261 -17.50 0.37 2.55
N GLY A 262 -17.73 0.98 1.40
CA GLY A 262 -16.70 1.77 0.68
C GLY A 262 -16.41 3.13 1.31
N ASP A 263 -17.37 3.70 2.05
CA ASP A 263 -17.27 5.03 2.67
C ASP A 263 -17.00 4.95 4.17
N ILE A 264 -16.95 3.74 4.75
CA ILE A 264 -16.91 3.52 6.20
C ILE A 264 -15.71 4.19 6.89
N VAL A 265 -14.56 4.22 6.23
CA VAL A 265 -13.35 4.89 6.72
C VAL A 265 -13.52 6.41 6.75
N GLU A 266 -14.20 6.99 5.75
CA GLU A 266 -14.48 8.43 5.74
C GLU A 266 -15.61 8.79 6.73
N ILE A 267 -16.56 7.88 6.94
CA ILE A 267 -17.57 8.01 7.99
C ILE A 267 -16.88 8.03 9.36
N GLU A 268 -15.98 7.09 9.64
CA GLU A 268 -15.20 7.04 10.88
C GLU A 268 -14.41 8.34 11.12
N ARG A 269 -13.61 8.77 10.13
CA ARG A 269 -12.83 10.02 10.21
C ARG A 269 -13.72 11.25 10.43
N THR A 270 -14.90 11.28 9.81
CA THR A 270 -15.83 12.41 9.96
C THR A 270 -16.50 12.38 11.33
N MET A 271 -16.86 11.20 11.83
CA MET A 271 -17.38 11.01 13.18
C MET A 271 -16.37 11.40 14.25
N GLU A 272 -15.08 11.08 14.06
CA GLU A 272 -14.00 11.47 14.96
C GLU A 272 -13.92 13.01 15.07
N LYS A 273 -13.93 13.72 13.93
CA LYS A 273 -13.94 15.19 13.89
C LYS A 273 -15.18 15.82 14.51
N LEU A 274 -16.29 15.09 14.55
CA LEU A 274 -17.53 15.50 15.21
C LEU A 274 -17.56 15.13 16.71
N GLY A 275 -16.53 14.45 17.23
CA GLY A 275 -16.51 13.93 18.60
C GLY A 275 -17.52 12.81 18.84
N LEU A 276 -18.08 12.22 17.78
CA LEU A 276 -19.12 11.20 17.88
C LEU A 276 -18.56 9.83 18.25
N ILE A 277 -17.27 9.56 17.98
CA ILE A 277 -16.62 8.28 18.32
C ILE A 277 -16.57 8.08 19.84
N GLU A 278 -16.18 9.11 20.59
CA GLU A 278 -16.04 9.06 22.05
C GLU A 278 -17.37 9.34 22.79
N SER A 279 -18.33 9.96 22.11
CA SER A 279 -19.66 10.26 22.65
C SER A 279 -20.49 9.00 22.92
N GLN A 280 -21.50 9.10 23.81
CA GLN A 280 -22.52 8.05 24.00
C GLN A 280 -23.83 8.33 23.23
N ARG A 281 -23.83 9.37 22.37
CA ARG A 281 -25.06 9.86 21.73
C ARG A 281 -25.76 8.82 20.88
N ASP A 282 -25.02 8.00 20.15
CA ASP A 282 -25.55 6.88 19.37
C ASP A 282 -26.18 5.80 20.26
N ALA A 283 -25.61 5.50 21.43
CA ALA A 283 -26.20 4.58 22.40
C ALA A 283 -27.53 5.13 22.98
N GLU A 284 -27.62 6.44 23.23
CA GLU A 284 -28.87 7.10 23.62
C GLU A 284 -29.94 7.01 22.52
N LEU A 285 -29.55 7.29 21.28
CA LEU A 285 -30.43 7.18 20.11
C LEU A 285 -30.90 5.73 19.91
N CYS A 286 -30.04 4.73 20.13
CA CYS A 286 -30.42 3.33 20.12
C CYS A 286 -31.49 2.99 21.17
N LYS A 287 -31.34 3.48 22.41
CA LYS A 287 -32.35 3.28 23.48
C LYS A 287 -33.69 3.92 23.14
N GLY A 288 -33.66 5.07 22.47
CA GLY A 288 -34.85 5.80 22.02
C GLY A 288 -35.41 5.37 20.67
N PHE A 289 -34.74 4.49 19.93
CA PHE A 289 -34.98 4.26 18.49
C PHE A 289 -36.43 3.90 18.17
N LEU A 290 -37.04 3.00 18.95
CA LEU A 290 -38.43 2.56 18.74
C LEU A 290 -39.47 3.65 18.99
N ARG A 291 -39.11 4.76 19.64
CA ARG A 291 -40.00 5.89 19.93
C ARG A 291 -39.90 6.99 18.87
N LEU A 292 -38.90 6.94 17.99
CA LEU A 292 -38.69 7.95 16.96
C LEU A 292 -39.54 7.63 15.72
N ALA A 293 -40.23 8.63 15.19
CA ALA A 293 -40.93 8.54 13.91
C ALA A 293 -39.97 8.89 12.76
N ASN A 294 -40.22 8.34 11.55
CA ASN A 294 -39.50 8.67 10.31
C ASN A 294 -37.97 8.43 10.33
N THR A 295 -37.50 7.43 11.06
CA THR A 295 -36.07 7.12 11.21
C THR A 295 -35.38 6.70 9.90
N ASP A 296 -36.12 6.38 8.84
CA ASP A 296 -35.55 5.96 7.55
C ASP A 296 -35.34 7.12 6.56
N ARG A 297 -35.95 8.28 6.79
CA ARG A 297 -35.92 9.44 5.89
C ARG A 297 -35.74 10.73 6.68
N LEU A 298 -34.53 10.91 7.22
CA LEU A 298 -34.17 12.13 7.94
C LEU A 298 -33.53 13.14 6.99
N ASP A 299 -34.05 14.36 6.96
CA ASP A 299 -33.34 15.49 6.37
C ASP A 299 -32.13 15.90 7.24
N ILE A 300 -31.29 16.80 6.71
CA ILE A 300 -30.07 17.22 7.41
C ILE A 300 -30.35 17.97 8.71
N ILE A 301 -31.48 18.68 8.80
CA ILE A 301 -31.88 19.45 9.97
C ILE A 301 -32.21 18.50 11.11
N THR A 302 -33.14 17.58 10.86
CA THR A 302 -33.56 16.55 11.81
C THR A 302 -32.39 15.65 12.20
N PHE A 303 -31.53 15.29 11.24
CA PHE A 303 -30.34 14.49 11.51
C PHE A 303 -29.34 15.23 12.43
N GLY A 304 -29.07 16.52 12.16
CA GLY A 304 -28.21 17.35 13.00
C GLY A 304 -28.73 17.51 14.43
N GLU A 305 -30.04 17.77 14.57
CA GLU A 305 -30.71 17.86 15.89
C GLU A 305 -30.62 16.55 16.67
N LEU A 306 -30.85 15.41 16.01
CA LEU A 306 -30.72 14.09 16.63
C LEU A 306 -29.30 13.81 17.09
N LEU A 307 -28.29 14.20 16.31
CA LEU A 307 -26.89 14.05 16.69
C LEU A 307 -26.39 15.12 17.68
N GLN A 308 -27.19 16.16 17.95
CA GLN A 308 -26.80 17.33 18.74
C GLN A 308 -25.57 18.04 18.17
N VAL A 309 -25.49 18.12 16.84
CA VAL A 309 -24.40 18.79 16.12
C VAL A 309 -24.95 20.04 15.43
N ASP A 310 -24.22 21.16 15.56
CA ASP A 310 -24.58 22.42 14.88
C ASP A 310 -24.67 22.23 13.36
N LEU A 311 -25.75 22.70 12.76
CA LEU A 311 -25.99 22.71 11.31
C LEU A 311 -24.94 23.49 10.53
N LYS A 312 -24.22 24.42 11.16
CA LYS A 312 -23.11 25.14 10.52
C LYS A 312 -21.83 24.29 10.40
N ASN A 313 -21.75 23.16 11.09
CA ASN A 313 -20.56 22.31 11.10
C ASN A 313 -20.38 21.60 9.75
N THR A 314 -19.30 21.90 9.04
CA THR A 314 -19.00 21.31 7.71
C THR A 314 -18.84 19.78 7.75
N HIS A 315 -18.42 19.21 8.88
CA HIS A 315 -18.31 17.76 9.04
C HIS A 315 -19.67 17.08 9.17
N LEU A 316 -20.70 17.77 9.67
CA LEU A 316 -22.08 17.24 9.64
C LEU A 316 -22.57 17.09 8.20
N HIS A 317 -22.36 18.11 7.37
CA HIS A 317 -22.70 18.07 5.94
C HIS A 317 -21.95 16.96 5.21
N LYS A 318 -20.65 16.79 5.52
CA LYS A 318 -19.86 15.70 4.96
C LYS A 318 -20.41 14.34 5.37
N LEU A 319 -20.71 14.13 6.66
CA LEU A 319 -21.27 12.88 7.16
C LEU A 319 -22.63 12.57 6.50
N PHE A 320 -23.51 13.58 6.40
CA PHE A 320 -24.80 13.45 5.73
C PHE A 320 -24.64 13.03 4.27
N ALA A 321 -23.74 13.68 3.53
CA ALA A 321 -23.46 13.36 2.12
C ALA A 321 -22.91 11.93 1.93
N LEU A 322 -22.08 11.43 2.85
CA LEU A 322 -21.57 10.05 2.82
C LEU A 322 -22.69 9.02 3.05
N LEU A 323 -23.65 9.34 3.92
CA LEU A 323 -24.79 8.45 4.23
C LEU A 323 -25.90 8.53 3.15
N ASP A 324 -26.05 9.67 2.47
CA ASP A 324 -26.98 9.87 1.35
C ASP A 324 -26.39 9.45 0.00
N HIS A 325 -25.97 8.18 -0.10
CA HIS A 325 -25.38 7.62 -1.33
C HIS A 325 -26.28 7.75 -2.58
N ARG A 326 -27.60 7.86 -2.42
CA ARG A 326 -28.57 8.01 -3.52
C ARG A 326 -28.85 9.46 -3.89
N ARG A 327 -28.29 10.42 -3.15
CA ARG A 327 -28.58 11.85 -3.30
C ARG A 327 -30.09 12.14 -3.24
N ALA A 328 -30.79 11.43 -2.35
CA ALA A 328 -32.22 11.58 -2.14
C ALA A 328 -32.57 12.76 -1.23
N GLY A 329 -31.55 13.38 -0.61
CA GLY A 329 -31.73 14.43 0.40
C GLY A 329 -32.14 13.88 1.77
N THR A 330 -32.05 12.56 1.98
CA THR A 330 -32.49 11.91 3.22
C THR A 330 -31.56 10.77 3.63
N VAL A 331 -31.35 10.59 4.94
CA VAL A 331 -30.54 9.50 5.51
C VAL A 331 -31.37 8.61 6.44
N SER A 332 -30.97 7.35 6.58
CA SER A 332 -31.55 6.43 7.56
C SER A 332 -30.72 6.41 8.84
N LEU A 333 -31.38 6.69 9.97
CA LEU A 333 -30.80 6.60 11.31
C LEU A 333 -30.29 5.20 11.60
N LYS A 334 -31.01 4.16 11.15
CA LYS A 334 -30.59 2.76 11.31
C LYS A 334 -29.24 2.54 10.63
N SER A 335 -29.08 3.05 9.41
CA SER A 335 -27.82 2.91 8.68
C SER A 335 -26.67 3.63 9.38
N PHE A 336 -26.91 4.86 9.85
CA PHE A 336 -25.93 5.60 10.66
C PHE A 336 -25.52 4.83 11.92
N LEU A 337 -26.48 4.31 12.69
CA LEU A 337 -26.20 3.60 13.95
C LEU A 337 -25.38 2.32 13.71
N LEU A 338 -25.62 1.60 12.61
CA LEU A 338 -24.81 0.43 12.23
C LEU A 338 -23.37 0.82 11.86
N CYS A 339 -23.19 1.90 11.10
CA CYS A 339 -21.85 2.43 10.83
C CYS A 339 -21.15 2.90 12.11
N SER A 340 -21.85 3.66 12.96
CA SER A 340 -21.34 4.18 14.23
C SER A 340 -20.85 3.04 15.14
N LEU A 341 -21.68 2.01 15.29
CA LEU A 341 -21.34 0.81 16.03
C LEU A 341 -20.09 0.12 15.48
N PHE A 342 -19.99 -0.05 14.16
CA PHE A 342 -18.82 -0.65 13.52
C PHE A 342 -17.55 0.14 13.80
N CYS A 343 -17.62 1.47 13.72
CA CYS A 343 -16.48 2.35 13.98
C CYS A 343 -16.06 2.37 15.46
N LYS A 344 -17.00 2.22 16.41
CA LYS A 344 -16.70 2.28 17.85
C LYS A 344 -16.20 0.97 18.46
N LEU A 345 -16.69 -0.17 17.99
CA LEU A 345 -16.42 -1.45 18.64
C LEU A 345 -15.17 -2.13 18.09
N LYS A 346 -14.30 -2.58 19.00
CA LYS A 346 -13.22 -3.52 18.68
C LYS A 346 -13.81 -4.88 18.24
N ASN A 347 -13.03 -5.67 17.49
CA ASN A 347 -13.53 -6.84 16.76
C ASN A 347 -14.31 -7.87 17.58
N SER A 348 -13.90 -8.12 18.83
CA SER A 348 -14.56 -9.07 19.72
C SER A 348 -15.99 -8.66 20.10
N ASP A 349 -16.18 -7.37 20.36
CA ASP A 349 -17.40 -6.83 20.94
C ASP A 349 -18.44 -6.61 19.85
N LEU A 350 -17.97 -6.21 18.66
CA LEU A 350 -18.79 -6.05 17.46
C LEU A 350 -19.37 -7.38 16.95
N LEU A 351 -18.58 -8.46 16.95
CA LEU A 351 -19.03 -9.80 16.54
C LEU A 351 -20.11 -10.35 17.48
N THR A 352 -19.96 -10.12 18.78
CA THR A 352 -20.94 -10.55 19.79
C THR A 352 -22.25 -9.78 19.64
N PHE A 353 -22.16 -8.47 19.42
CA PHE A 353 -23.33 -7.60 19.24
C PHE A 353 -24.08 -7.86 17.92
N LEU A 354 -23.37 -8.03 16.81
CA LEU A 354 -24.02 -8.30 15.51
C LEU A 354 -24.63 -9.69 15.43
N ARG A 355 -24.04 -10.71 16.07
CA ARG A 355 -24.68 -12.03 16.22
C ARG A 355 -26.01 -11.93 16.95
N ALA A 356 -26.12 -11.02 17.92
CA ALA A 356 -27.36 -10.80 18.67
C ALA A 356 -28.43 -10.05 17.85
N LEU A 357 -28.05 -9.19 16.91
CA LEU A 357 -28.98 -8.37 16.12
C LEU A 357 -29.36 -8.94 14.75
N ILE A 358 -28.49 -9.74 14.12
CA ILE A 358 -28.67 -10.13 12.73
C ILE A 358 -29.48 -11.42 12.56
N HIS A 359 -29.63 -12.30 13.57
CA HIS A 359 -30.40 -13.56 13.47
C HIS A 359 -30.28 -14.23 12.09
N VAL A 360 -29.06 -14.46 11.62
CA VAL A 360 -28.82 -15.31 10.45
C VAL A 360 -28.34 -16.65 10.99
N ILE A 361 -29.24 -17.64 10.92
CA ILE A 361 -28.96 -19.08 11.06
C ILE A 361 -27.96 -19.51 9.99
#